data_AF-A0A1E2SIF2-F1
#
_entry.id   AF-A0A1E2SIF2-F1
#
_cell.length_a   1.000
_cell.length_b   1.000
_cell.length_c   1.000
_cell.angle_alpha   90.00
_cell.angle_beta   90.00
_cell.angle_gamma   90.00
#
_symmetry.space_group_name_H-M   'P 1'
#
loop_
_entity.id
_entity.type
_entity.pdbx_description
1 polymer ?
#
loop_
_entity_poly.entity_id
_entity_poly.type
_entity_poly.pdbx_seq_one_letter_code
_entity_poly.pdbx_strand_id
1 'polypeptide(L)'
;MARSPLTLAALAASAVPGLAVSGARPHSGDGAGEFDSALLTARDGSTLIVRVPLSQVAETEQSADLVALRALTAGIRSRLPFDVPRYLGQAPVGGTRAIVYDYLPGHHIDVEDIPPGDGLAGSIGNAIATIHALPTSFVGEAGLPALTSAECLASTVQVIESATATSLVPAALRDRWRDAVADHSVWQFQPSVINGALGVESFLVEDDTVSAVLGWSTLRVGDPARDLHWLLALNPDATDGALGAYAATRQVATDRQFTQRAMLYAELEVARWLLHGRGLRDQSIVDDAVQMLDGLVDRVHSNTATPLSMATGPILAVGDVEALLDRTPGDRSGARSDGMRPVAEQDAG
;
A
#
# COMPACT_ATOMS: atom_id res chain seq x y z
N MET A 1 5.81 33.68 4.56
CA MET A 1 5.32 33.81 5.94
C MET A 1 4.13 32.88 6.09
N ALA A 2 4.15 31.99 7.08
CA ALA A 2 3.02 31.12 7.39
C ALA A 2 1.79 31.97 7.77
N ARG A 3 0.60 31.57 7.32
CA ARG A 3 -0.65 32.28 7.63
C ARG A 3 -0.95 32.18 9.12
N SER A 4 -1.44 33.28 9.70
CA SER A 4 -1.84 33.26 11.11
C SER A 4 -3.09 32.39 11.32
N PRO A 5 -3.27 31.77 12.52
CA PRO A 5 -4.48 31.01 12.83
C PRO A 5 -5.78 31.82 12.67
N LEU A 6 -5.74 33.13 12.92
CA LEU A 6 -6.90 34.01 12.72
C LEU A 6 -7.24 34.20 11.24
N THR A 7 -6.22 34.31 10.39
CA THR A 7 -6.41 34.34 8.92
C THR A 7 -7.04 33.04 8.44
N LEU A 8 -6.57 31.90 8.94
CA LEU A 8 -7.10 30.59 8.60
C LEU A 8 -8.54 30.39 9.11
N ALA A 9 -8.86 30.88 10.31
CA ALA A 9 -10.22 30.89 10.84
C ALA A 9 -11.19 31.71 9.98
N ALA A 10 -10.76 32.89 9.50
CA ALA A 10 -11.56 33.72 8.60
C ALA A 10 -11.82 33.02 7.26
N LEU A 11 -10.81 32.34 6.69
CA LEU A 11 -10.98 31.52 5.48
C LEU A 11 -11.97 30.39 5.71
N ALA A 12 -11.92 29.71 6.85
CA ALA A 12 -12.85 28.65 7.17
C ALA A 12 -14.29 29.14 7.32
N ALA A 13 -14.51 30.28 7.98
CA ALA A 13 -15.82 30.92 8.08
C ALA A 13 -16.39 31.32 6.71
N SER A 14 -15.53 31.68 5.76
CA SER A 14 -15.94 31.92 4.36
C SER A 14 -16.20 30.63 3.59
N ALA A 15 -15.52 29.53 3.95
CA ALA A 15 -15.58 28.25 3.25
C ALA A 15 -16.82 27.42 3.62
N VAL A 16 -17.27 27.52 4.86
CA VAL A 16 -18.36 26.70 5.43
C VAL A 16 -19.54 27.61 5.80
N PRO A 17 -20.67 27.53 5.08
CA PRO A 17 -21.85 28.35 5.38
C PRO A 17 -22.34 28.17 6.82
N GLY A 18 -22.51 29.30 7.53
CA GLY A 18 -23.00 29.31 8.91
C GLY A 18 -21.96 28.93 9.98
N LEU A 19 -20.70 28.67 9.61
CA LEU A 19 -19.65 28.36 10.57
C LEU A 19 -19.29 29.60 11.41
N ALA A 20 -19.58 29.53 12.70
CA ALA A 20 -19.18 30.54 13.68
C ALA A 20 -17.98 30.03 14.49
N VAL A 21 -16.78 30.51 14.18
CA VAL A 21 -15.54 30.15 14.88
C VAL A 21 -15.43 30.94 16.19
N SER A 22 -15.20 30.26 17.30
CA SER A 22 -14.96 30.84 18.64
C SER A 22 -13.51 30.77 19.09
N GLY A 23 -12.69 29.91 18.47
CA GLY A 23 -11.27 29.77 18.79
C GLY A 23 -10.48 29.25 17.59
N ALA A 24 -9.20 29.64 17.51
CA ALA A 24 -8.28 29.15 16.50
C ALA A 24 -6.89 28.99 17.11
N ARG A 25 -6.25 27.85 16.89
CA ARG A 25 -4.88 27.57 17.33
C ARG A 25 -4.06 27.01 16.18
N PRO A 26 -2.73 27.26 16.16
CA PRO A 26 -1.85 26.62 15.20
C PRO A 26 -2.00 25.10 15.26
N HIS A 27 -1.93 24.46 14.10
CA HIS A 27 -1.78 23.03 13.99
C HIS A 27 -0.63 22.75 13.06
N SER A 28 0.54 22.57 13.65
CA SER A 28 1.67 21.91 13.01
C SER A 28 1.56 20.43 13.38
N GLY A 29 0.67 19.69 12.71
CA GLY A 29 0.80 18.23 12.68
C GLY A 29 2.03 17.86 11.87
N ASP A 30 2.59 16.68 12.09
CA ASP A 30 3.88 16.19 11.59
C ASP A 30 4.04 16.12 10.05
N GLY A 31 3.08 16.64 9.28
CA GLY A 31 3.14 16.82 7.84
C GLY A 31 4.08 17.96 7.42
N ALA A 32 5.39 17.70 7.49
CA ALA A 32 6.49 18.27 6.70
C ALA A 32 6.41 19.73 6.16
N GLY A 33 5.72 20.64 6.84
CA GLY A 33 5.58 22.03 6.38
C GLY A 33 4.90 22.19 5.02
N GLU A 34 4.09 21.21 4.58
CA GLU A 34 3.42 21.25 3.26
C GLU A 34 2.12 22.07 3.26
N PHE A 35 1.56 22.33 4.45
CA PHE A 35 0.30 23.03 4.63
C PHE A 35 0.40 24.08 5.73
N ASP A 36 -0.16 25.27 5.48
CA ASP A 36 -0.60 26.16 6.55
C ASP A 36 -1.89 25.58 7.15
N SER A 37 -1.85 25.17 8.42
CA SER A 37 -2.99 24.52 9.08
C SER A 37 -3.33 25.12 10.44
N ALA A 38 -4.63 25.15 10.76
CA ALA A 38 -5.12 25.58 12.06
C ALA A 38 -6.29 24.71 12.52
N LEU A 39 -6.32 24.46 13.82
CA LEU A 39 -7.48 23.86 14.48
C LEU A 39 -8.42 24.96 14.94
N LEU A 40 -9.69 24.76 14.64
CA LEU A 40 -10.76 25.71 14.86
C LEU A 40 -11.75 25.10 15.83
N THR A 41 -12.16 25.88 16.82
CA THR A 41 -13.29 25.54 17.68
C THR A 41 -14.49 26.33 17.20
N ALA A 42 -15.56 25.65 16.80
CA ALA A 42 -16.83 26.27 16.45
C ALA A 42 -17.67 26.54 17.71
N ARG A 43 -18.61 27.49 17.60
CA ARG A 43 -19.52 27.85 18.72
C ARG A 43 -20.44 26.73 19.16
N ASP A 44 -20.70 25.75 18.30
CA ASP A 44 -21.46 24.54 18.64
C ASP A 44 -20.62 23.49 19.38
N GLY A 45 -19.34 23.78 19.63
CA GLY A 45 -18.40 22.90 20.32
C GLY A 45 -17.62 21.95 19.40
N SER A 46 -17.95 21.89 18.11
CA SER A 46 -17.21 21.05 17.16
C SER A 46 -15.79 21.57 16.93
N THR A 47 -14.86 20.64 16.69
CA THR A 47 -13.48 20.96 16.31
C THR A 47 -13.27 20.65 14.84
N LEU A 48 -12.72 21.60 14.11
CA LEU A 48 -12.47 21.52 12.67
C LEU A 48 -10.99 21.78 12.39
N ILE A 49 -10.52 21.32 11.24
CA ILE A 49 -9.19 21.65 10.73
C ILE A 49 -9.31 22.34 9.37
N VAL A 50 -8.61 23.46 9.21
CA VAL A 50 -8.45 24.12 7.91
C VAL A 50 -7.02 23.95 7.43
N ARG A 51 -6.85 23.59 6.15
CA ARG A 51 -5.54 23.34 5.52
C ARG A 51 -5.44 24.15 4.22
N VAL A 52 -4.33 24.86 4.04
CA VAL A 52 -3.97 25.57 2.81
C VAL A 52 -2.64 25.03 2.29
N PRO A 53 -2.57 24.46 1.08
CA PRO A 53 -1.34 23.89 0.55
C PRO A 53 -0.29 24.99 0.29
N LEU A 54 0.98 24.65 0.51
CA LEU A 54 2.13 25.53 0.32
C LEU A 54 2.91 25.23 -0.97
N SER A 55 2.59 24.13 -1.65
CA SER A 55 3.20 23.72 -2.91
C SER A 55 2.15 23.16 -3.89
N GLN A 56 2.51 23.08 -5.17
CA GLN A 56 1.66 22.46 -6.18
C GLN A 56 1.46 20.96 -5.94
N VAL A 57 2.46 20.29 -5.35
CA VAL A 57 2.38 18.87 -4.97
C VAL A 57 1.32 18.69 -3.88
N ALA A 58 1.41 19.48 -2.81
CA ALA A 58 0.44 19.47 -1.71
C ALA A 58 -0.97 19.82 -2.20
N GLU A 59 -1.12 20.78 -3.13
CA GLU A 59 -2.42 21.09 -3.73
C GLU A 59 -2.98 19.92 -4.56
N THR A 60 -2.12 19.24 -5.33
CA THR A 60 -2.52 18.07 -6.14
C THR A 60 -2.97 16.93 -5.24
N GLU A 61 -2.21 16.64 -4.18
CA GLU A 61 -2.56 15.61 -3.21
C GLU A 61 -3.88 15.94 -2.49
N GLN A 62 -4.03 17.17 -2.00
CA GLN A 62 -5.26 17.62 -1.34
C GLN A 62 -6.47 17.57 -2.28
N SER A 63 -6.26 17.79 -3.58
CA SER A 63 -7.30 17.64 -4.61
C SER A 63 -7.72 16.18 -4.76
N ALA A 64 -6.77 15.26 -4.83
CA ALA A 64 -7.05 13.83 -4.96
C ALA A 64 -7.73 13.29 -3.70
N ASP A 65 -7.26 13.72 -2.51
CA ASP A 65 -7.86 13.39 -1.22
C ASP A 65 -9.34 13.80 -1.17
N LEU A 66 -9.68 15.02 -1.63
CA LEU A 66 -11.08 15.45 -1.73
C LEU A 66 -11.95 14.55 -2.61
N VAL A 67 -11.43 14.07 -3.75
CA VAL A 67 -12.19 13.17 -4.63
C VAL A 67 -12.48 11.86 -3.89
N ALA A 68 -11.47 11.30 -3.23
CA ALA A 68 -11.62 10.08 -2.43
C ALA A 68 -12.60 10.26 -1.25
N LEU A 69 -12.47 11.33 -0.47
CA LEU A 69 -13.35 11.60 0.67
C LEU A 69 -14.82 11.78 0.26
N ARG A 70 -15.08 12.32 -0.94
CA ARG A 70 -16.43 12.43 -1.51
C ARG A 70 -16.97 11.09 -2.03
N ALA A 71 -16.10 10.23 -2.56
CA ALA A 71 -16.46 8.87 -2.98
C ALA A 71 -16.88 7.98 -1.80
N LEU A 72 -16.25 8.20 -0.64
CA LEU A 72 -16.62 7.55 0.62
C LEU A 72 -17.94 8.12 1.16
N THR A 73 -19.06 7.71 0.60
CA THR A 73 -20.40 8.12 1.07
C THR A 73 -20.71 7.59 2.47
N ALA A 74 -21.77 8.09 3.10
CA ALA A 74 -22.20 7.62 4.42
C ALA A 74 -22.39 6.09 4.50
N GLY A 75 -22.91 5.47 3.44
CA GLY A 75 -23.10 4.01 3.38
C GLY A 75 -21.82 3.19 3.18
N ILE A 76 -20.76 3.81 2.63
CA ILE A 76 -19.43 3.19 2.58
C ILE A 76 -18.73 3.37 3.93
N ARG A 77 -18.78 4.58 4.49
CA ARG A 77 -18.20 4.91 5.80
C ARG A 77 -18.79 4.08 6.94
N SER A 78 -20.08 3.75 6.89
CA SER A 78 -20.72 2.90 7.91
C SER A 78 -20.21 1.45 7.93
N ARG A 79 -19.36 1.06 6.97
CA ARG A 79 -18.69 -0.24 6.95
C ARG A 79 -17.30 -0.21 7.57
N LEU A 80 -16.74 0.98 7.84
CA LEU A 80 -15.41 1.14 8.41
C LEU A 80 -15.51 1.18 9.95
N PRO A 81 -14.59 0.52 10.68
CA PRO A 81 -14.60 0.51 12.14
C PRO A 81 -13.91 1.75 12.76
N PHE A 82 -13.53 2.71 11.92
CA PHE A 82 -12.78 3.92 12.27
C PHE A 82 -13.35 5.12 11.51
N ASP A 83 -13.04 6.31 11.97
CA ASP A 83 -13.44 7.55 11.32
C ASP A 83 -12.56 7.93 10.12
N VAL A 84 -13.18 8.61 9.17
CA VAL A 84 -12.54 9.13 7.96
C VAL A 84 -12.83 10.62 7.88
N PRO A 85 -11.89 11.49 7.46
CA PRO A 85 -12.13 12.92 7.38
C PRO A 85 -13.33 13.26 6.50
N ARG A 86 -14.10 14.27 6.87
CA ARG A 86 -15.24 14.79 6.13
C ARG A 86 -14.93 16.18 5.64
N TYR A 87 -15.07 16.36 4.33
CA TYR A 87 -15.02 17.67 3.71
C TYR A 87 -16.23 18.51 4.14
N LEU A 88 -15.98 19.74 4.62
CA LEU A 88 -17.01 20.67 5.06
C LEU A 88 -17.16 21.90 4.16
N GLY A 89 -16.08 22.35 3.52
CA GLY A 89 -16.11 23.54 2.68
C GLY A 89 -14.76 23.93 2.11
N GLN A 90 -14.76 24.85 1.15
CA GLN A 90 -13.53 25.42 0.58
C GLN A 90 -13.67 26.91 0.29
N ALA A 91 -12.57 27.66 0.37
CA ALA A 91 -12.51 29.07 0.01
C ALA A 91 -11.23 29.36 -0.81
N PRO A 92 -11.29 30.21 -1.85
CA PRO A 92 -10.11 30.59 -2.61
C PRO A 92 -9.16 31.45 -1.76
N VAL A 93 -7.86 31.25 -1.90
CA VAL A 93 -6.84 32.06 -1.23
C VAL A 93 -5.54 32.08 -2.04
N GLY A 94 -5.06 33.28 -2.40
CA GLY A 94 -3.72 33.48 -2.94
C GLY A 94 -3.35 32.59 -4.14
N GLY A 95 -4.28 32.34 -5.06
CA GLY A 95 -4.06 31.48 -6.23
C GLY A 95 -4.24 29.98 -6.00
N THR A 96 -4.52 29.56 -4.76
CA THR A 96 -4.91 28.20 -4.39
C THR A 96 -6.23 28.24 -3.60
N ARG A 97 -6.50 27.24 -2.75
CA ARG A 97 -7.70 27.17 -1.91
C ARG A 97 -7.42 26.63 -0.50
N ALA A 98 -8.18 27.15 0.46
CA ALA A 98 -8.31 26.59 1.80
C ALA A 98 -9.39 25.52 1.78
N ILE A 99 -9.16 24.42 2.48
CA ILE A 99 -10.14 23.34 2.63
C ILE A 99 -10.36 23.09 4.12
N VAL A 100 -11.63 22.97 4.49
CA VAL A 100 -12.07 22.72 5.87
C VAL A 100 -12.59 21.30 5.98
N TYR A 101 -12.12 20.60 7.00
CA TYR A 101 -12.54 19.25 7.37
C TYR A 101 -13.02 19.25 8.82
N ASP A 102 -13.77 18.22 9.20
CA ASP A 102 -13.85 17.88 10.63
C ASP A 102 -12.47 17.47 11.16
N TYR A 103 -12.25 17.69 12.44
CA TYR A 103 -11.06 17.21 13.12
C TYR A 103 -11.36 15.87 13.78
N LEU A 104 -10.56 14.86 13.46
CA LEU A 104 -10.67 13.53 14.05
C LEU A 104 -9.75 13.44 15.28
N PRO A 105 -10.26 12.95 16.42
CA PRO A 105 -9.46 12.77 17.62
C PRO A 105 -8.55 11.53 17.52
N GLY A 106 -7.56 11.48 18.41
CA GLY A 106 -6.53 10.45 18.45
C GLY A 106 -5.13 11.03 18.35
N HIS A 107 -4.13 10.18 18.54
CA HIS A 107 -2.72 10.52 18.43
C HIS A 107 -2.05 9.71 17.33
N HIS A 108 -1.03 10.29 16.71
CA HIS A 108 -0.14 9.55 15.82
C HIS A 108 0.72 8.59 16.64
N ILE A 109 1.15 7.52 15.99
CA ILE A 109 2.05 6.51 16.53
C ILE A 109 3.24 6.36 15.58
N ASP A 110 4.40 6.05 16.14
CA ASP A 110 5.58 5.66 15.37
C ASP A 110 5.66 4.14 15.25
N VAL A 111 6.38 3.64 14.24
CA VAL A 111 6.53 2.19 13.99
C VAL A 111 7.12 1.49 15.21
N GLU A 112 8.09 2.11 15.87
CA GLU A 112 8.81 1.60 17.03
C GLU A 112 7.93 1.50 18.29
N ASP A 113 6.84 2.26 18.33
CA ASP A 113 5.93 2.34 19.47
C ASP A 113 4.78 1.31 19.39
N ILE A 114 4.67 0.57 18.27
CA ILE A 114 3.66 -0.49 18.13
C ILE A 114 4.04 -1.68 19.01
N PRO A 115 3.23 -2.01 20.06
CA PRO A 115 3.56 -3.10 20.96
C PRO A 115 3.50 -4.47 20.27
N PRO A 116 4.32 -5.45 20.71
CA PRO A 116 4.21 -6.84 20.29
C PRO A 116 2.82 -7.44 20.53
N GLY A 117 2.36 -8.30 19.61
CA GLY A 117 1.12 -9.07 19.72
C GLY A 117 -0.11 -8.40 19.12
N ASP A 118 -1.29 -8.95 19.42
CA ASP A 118 -2.54 -8.67 18.68
C ASP A 118 -3.19 -7.31 18.97
N GLY A 119 -2.77 -6.56 19.98
CA GLY A 119 -3.47 -5.34 20.45
C GLY A 119 -3.62 -4.26 19.38
N LEU A 120 -2.73 -3.26 19.40
CA LEU A 120 -2.76 -2.20 18.39
C LEU A 120 -2.45 -2.74 16.99
N ALA A 121 -1.51 -3.68 16.86
CA ALA A 121 -1.15 -4.27 15.58
C ALA A 121 -2.32 -5.03 14.92
N GLY A 122 -3.09 -5.80 15.70
CA GLY A 122 -4.29 -6.45 15.19
C GLY A 122 -5.41 -5.46 14.86
N SER A 123 -5.54 -4.37 15.62
CA SER A 123 -6.45 -3.26 15.27
C SER A 123 -6.12 -2.64 13.90
N ILE A 124 -4.83 -2.39 13.64
CA ILE A 124 -4.33 -1.91 12.34
C ILE A 124 -4.62 -2.93 11.22
N GLY A 125 -4.31 -4.20 11.44
CA GLY A 125 -4.59 -5.27 10.48
C GLY A 125 -6.08 -5.36 10.12
N ASN A 126 -6.96 -5.24 11.13
CA ASN A 126 -8.40 -5.22 10.93
C ASN A 126 -8.89 -3.96 10.19
N ALA A 127 -8.31 -2.80 10.47
CA ALA A 127 -8.62 -1.55 9.77
C ALA A 127 -8.31 -1.68 8.27
N ILE A 128 -7.10 -2.13 7.92
CA ILE A 128 -6.68 -2.35 6.53
C ILE A 128 -7.56 -3.39 5.84
N ALA A 129 -7.86 -4.50 6.52
CA ALA A 129 -8.75 -5.54 5.99
C ALA A 129 -10.14 -5.01 5.65
N THR A 130 -10.67 -4.10 6.48
CA THR A 130 -12.00 -3.53 6.27
C THR A 130 -12.03 -2.55 5.09
N ILE A 131 -10.95 -1.80 4.86
CA ILE A 131 -10.77 -1.00 3.63
C ILE A 131 -10.82 -1.94 2.41
N HIS A 132 -10.04 -3.03 2.46
CA HIS A 132 -9.97 -3.98 1.35
C HIS A 132 -11.29 -4.73 1.10
N ALA A 133 -12.15 -4.83 2.10
CA ALA A 133 -13.47 -5.45 2.03
C ALA A 133 -14.57 -4.53 1.48
N LEU A 134 -14.28 -3.24 1.25
CA LEU A 134 -15.24 -2.34 0.63
C LEU A 134 -15.62 -2.80 -0.79
N PRO A 135 -16.87 -2.57 -1.24
CA PRO A 135 -17.27 -2.86 -2.62
C PRO A 135 -16.42 -2.05 -3.61
N THR A 136 -15.92 -2.67 -4.68
CA THR A 136 -15.10 -1.96 -5.68
C THR A 136 -15.93 -1.01 -6.58
N SER A 137 -17.25 -1.16 -6.62
CA SER A 137 -18.13 -0.40 -7.52
C SER A 137 -18.10 1.11 -7.26
N PHE A 138 -18.05 1.55 -6.00
CA PHE A 138 -18.05 2.99 -5.68
C PHE A 138 -16.77 3.69 -6.17
N VAL A 139 -15.65 2.96 -6.28
CA VAL A 139 -14.39 3.50 -6.81
C VAL A 139 -14.56 3.84 -8.28
N GLY A 140 -15.11 2.92 -9.07
CA GLY A 140 -15.40 3.15 -10.49
C GLY A 140 -16.45 4.25 -10.73
N GLU A 141 -17.52 4.26 -9.92
CA GLU A 141 -18.57 5.30 -9.99
C GLU A 141 -18.04 6.71 -9.69
N ALA A 142 -17.05 6.81 -8.80
CA ALA A 142 -16.38 8.07 -8.47
C ALA A 142 -15.31 8.50 -9.49
N GLY A 143 -15.04 7.68 -10.51
CA GLY A 143 -13.96 7.94 -11.49
C GLY A 143 -12.55 7.78 -10.92
N LEU A 144 -12.41 7.11 -9.78
CA LEU A 144 -11.11 6.79 -9.19
C LEU A 144 -10.46 5.62 -9.97
N PRO A 145 -9.12 5.50 -9.93
CA PRO A 145 -8.44 4.43 -10.65
C PRO A 145 -8.90 3.05 -10.20
N ALA A 146 -9.09 2.14 -11.16
CA ALA A 146 -9.38 0.75 -10.87
C ALA A 146 -8.48 -0.15 -11.73
N LEU A 147 -7.45 -0.71 -11.11
CA LEU A 147 -6.43 -1.50 -11.80
C LEU A 147 -6.72 -2.99 -11.62
N THR A 148 -6.64 -3.72 -12.73
CA THR A 148 -6.50 -5.17 -12.75
C THR A 148 -5.13 -5.60 -12.24
N SER A 149 -4.95 -6.88 -11.91
CA SER A 149 -3.64 -7.41 -11.50
C SER A 149 -2.56 -7.22 -12.57
N ALA A 150 -2.93 -7.35 -13.85
CA ALA A 150 -2.04 -7.08 -14.99
C ALA A 150 -1.64 -5.61 -15.08
N GLU A 151 -2.55 -4.67 -14.81
CA GLU A 151 -2.24 -3.24 -14.77
C GLU A 151 -1.40 -2.87 -13.53
N CYS A 152 -1.60 -3.53 -12.39
CA CYS A 152 -0.72 -3.39 -11.23
C CYS A 152 0.71 -3.87 -11.54
N LEU A 153 0.85 -5.01 -12.23
CA LEU A 153 2.14 -5.50 -12.72
C LEU A 153 2.77 -4.48 -13.67
N ALA A 154 2.04 -4.02 -14.68
CA ALA A 154 2.54 -3.04 -15.66
C ALA A 154 2.99 -1.72 -14.99
N SER A 155 2.22 -1.22 -14.03
CA SER A 155 2.59 -0.04 -13.23
C SER A 155 3.85 -0.28 -12.40
N THR A 156 4.01 -1.47 -11.83
CA THR A 156 5.20 -1.85 -11.06
C THR A 156 6.44 -1.94 -11.95
N VAL A 157 6.32 -2.56 -13.13
CA VAL A 157 7.37 -2.60 -14.15
C VAL A 157 7.80 -1.19 -14.56
N GLN A 158 6.85 -0.28 -14.77
CA GLN A 158 7.15 1.10 -15.13
C GLN A 158 8.00 1.81 -14.06
N VAL A 159 7.71 1.56 -12.78
CA VAL A 159 8.49 2.11 -11.65
C VAL A 159 9.91 1.56 -11.66
N ILE A 160 10.07 0.25 -11.82
CA ILE A 160 11.38 -0.42 -11.88
C ILE A 160 12.20 0.14 -13.04
N GLU A 161 11.62 0.25 -14.23
CA GLU A 161 12.31 0.76 -15.42
C GLU A 161 12.68 2.25 -15.26
N SER A 162 11.79 3.06 -14.69
CA SER A 162 12.09 4.49 -14.40
C SER A 162 13.24 4.63 -13.41
N ALA A 163 13.23 3.84 -12.33
CA ALA A 163 14.28 3.85 -11.33
C ALA A 163 15.60 3.34 -11.92
N THR A 164 15.57 2.27 -12.70
CA THR A 164 16.74 1.70 -13.38
C THR A 164 17.36 2.70 -14.36
N ALA A 165 16.53 3.46 -15.09
CA ALA A 165 17.00 4.48 -16.04
C ALA A 165 17.81 5.61 -15.36
N THR A 166 17.71 5.78 -14.04
CA THR A 166 18.56 6.73 -13.30
C THR A 166 20.03 6.32 -13.27
N SER A 167 20.35 5.04 -13.55
CA SER A 167 21.67 4.42 -13.40
C SER A 167 22.23 4.43 -11.97
N LEU A 168 21.40 4.74 -10.98
CA LEU A 168 21.77 4.77 -9.55
C LEU A 168 21.31 3.51 -8.80
N VAL A 169 20.44 2.70 -9.39
CA VAL A 169 19.97 1.44 -8.78
C VAL A 169 21.05 0.35 -8.91
N PRO A 170 21.51 -0.24 -7.80
CA PRO A 170 22.46 -1.35 -7.82
C PRO A 170 21.99 -2.54 -8.66
N ALA A 171 22.92 -3.20 -9.36
CA ALA A 171 22.58 -4.30 -10.27
C ALA A 171 21.86 -5.46 -9.57
N ALA A 172 22.27 -5.83 -8.36
CA ALA A 172 21.66 -6.90 -7.58
C ALA A 172 20.16 -6.63 -7.30
N LEU A 173 19.79 -5.40 -6.96
CA LEU A 173 18.38 -5.02 -6.75
C LEU A 173 17.60 -4.98 -8.06
N ARG A 174 18.22 -4.46 -9.12
CA ARG A 174 17.61 -4.41 -10.44
C ARG A 174 17.22 -5.81 -10.95
N ASP A 175 18.12 -6.78 -10.82
CA ASP A 175 17.89 -8.14 -11.27
C ASP A 175 16.84 -8.83 -10.38
N ARG A 176 16.96 -8.67 -9.05
CA ARG A 176 15.97 -9.15 -8.08
C ARG A 176 14.55 -8.63 -8.35
N TRP A 177 14.38 -7.33 -8.63
CA TRP A 177 13.08 -6.76 -8.95
C TRP A 177 12.55 -7.25 -10.29
N ARG A 178 13.42 -7.42 -11.29
CA ARG A 178 13.07 -7.97 -12.60
C ARG A 178 12.57 -9.41 -12.50
N ASP A 179 13.22 -10.23 -11.70
CA ASP A 179 12.81 -11.61 -11.45
C ASP A 179 11.43 -11.67 -10.77
N ALA A 180 11.18 -10.78 -9.82
CA ALA A 180 9.90 -10.69 -9.11
C ALA A 180 8.72 -10.29 -10.03
N VAL A 181 8.95 -9.40 -11.00
CA VAL A 181 7.92 -9.03 -11.99
C VAL A 181 7.78 -10.04 -13.14
N ALA A 182 8.83 -10.83 -13.40
CA ALA A 182 8.80 -11.89 -14.41
C ALA A 182 8.06 -13.15 -13.92
N ASP A 183 8.02 -13.41 -12.61
CA ASP A 183 7.25 -14.52 -12.04
C ASP A 183 5.74 -14.21 -12.05
N HIS A 184 5.06 -14.62 -13.12
CA HIS A 184 3.61 -14.43 -13.27
C HIS A 184 2.77 -15.04 -12.14
N SER A 185 3.26 -16.04 -11.41
CA SER A 185 2.50 -16.66 -10.32
C SER A 185 2.29 -15.68 -9.16
N VAL A 186 3.27 -14.80 -8.92
CA VAL A 186 3.23 -13.77 -7.89
C VAL A 186 2.13 -12.75 -8.17
N TRP A 187 1.79 -12.51 -9.43
CA TRP A 187 0.83 -11.49 -9.87
C TRP A 187 -0.60 -12.01 -10.08
N GLN A 188 -0.87 -13.26 -9.71
CA GLN A 188 -2.21 -13.84 -9.73
C GLN A 188 -2.93 -13.55 -8.41
N PHE A 189 -3.49 -12.35 -8.28
CA PHE A 189 -4.28 -11.95 -7.12
C PHE A 189 -5.59 -11.29 -7.56
N GLN A 190 -6.56 -11.24 -6.63
CA GLN A 190 -7.80 -10.51 -6.82
C GLN A 190 -7.61 -9.05 -6.38
N PRO A 191 -7.73 -8.05 -7.27
CA PRO A 191 -7.67 -6.65 -6.86
C PRO A 191 -8.80 -6.28 -5.90
N SER A 192 -8.51 -5.39 -4.94
CA SER A 192 -9.47 -4.87 -3.97
C SER A 192 -9.37 -3.36 -3.88
N VAL A 193 -10.33 -2.73 -3.18
CA VAL A 193 -10.15 -1.34 -2.75
C VAL A 193 -8.90 -1.28 -1.88
N ILE A 194 -8.04 -0.29 -2.11
CA ILE A 194 -6.85 0.00 -1.30
C ILE A 194 -6.80 1.50 -1.07
N ASN A 195 -6.30 1.93 0.09
CA ASN A 195 -5.95 3.33 0.30
C ASN A 195 -4.77 3.70 -0.61
N GLY A 196 -3.79 2.81 -0.75
CA GLY A 196 -2.75 2.84 -1.77
C GLY A 196 -1.45 3.53 -1.39
N ALA A 197 -1.41 4.16 -0.22
CA ALA A 197 -0.26 4.85 0.38
C ALA A 197 -0.30 4.75 1.92
N LEU A 198 -0.85 3.66 2.49
CA LEU A 198 -0.85 3.49 3.94
C LEU A 198 0.56 3.32 4.48
N GLY A 199 0.84 4.10 5.52
CA GLY A 199 1.96 3.95 6.43
C GLY A 199 1.48 4.18 7.86
N VAL A 200 2.39 4.13 8.84
CA VAL A 200 2.05 4.32 10.25
C VAL A 200 1.39 5.68 10.52
N GLU A 201 1.83 6.70 9.80
CA GLU A 201 1.37 8.09 9.87
C GLU A 201 -0.08 8.27 9.39
N SER A 202 -0.61 7.29 8.66
CA SER A 202 -2.00 7.29 8.20
C SER A 202 -2.99 7.00 9.33
N PHE A 203 -2.56 6.44 10.45
CA PHE A 203 -3.44 6.01 11.53
C PHE A 203 -3.44 7.01 12.69
N LEU A 204 -4.64 7.27 13.23
CA LEU A 204 -4.82 7.85 14.55
C LEU A 204 -5.27 6.76 15.52
N VAL A 205 -4.74 6.80 16.73
CA VAL A 205 -4.98 5.80 17.76
C VAL A 205 -5.62 6.44 18.99
N GLU A 206 -6.55 5.72 19.61
CA GLU A 206 -7.04 5.98 20.97
C GLU A 206 -6.99 4.67 21.77
N ASP A 207 -6.41 4.77 22.96
CA ASP A 207 -6.04 3.66 23.84
C ASP A 207 -5.14 2.62 23.14
N ASP A 208 -5.71 1.61 22.49
CA ASP A 208 -5.01 0.57 21.70
C ASP A 208 -5.76 0.24 20.40
N THR A 209 -6.56 1.18 19.91
CA THR A 209 -7.42 0.98 18.74
C THR A 209 -7.27 2.09 17.72
N VAL A 210 -7.32 1.72 16.44
CA VAL A 210 -7.38 2.69 15.35
C VAL A 210 -8.70 3.47 15.44
N SER A 211 -8.61 4.75 15.79
CA SER A 211 -9.76 5.65 15.87
C SER A 211 -10.10 6.26 14.52
N ALA A 212 -9.09 6.54 13.68
CA ALA A 212 -9.26 7.13 12.37
C ALA A 212 -8.15 6.78 11.38
N VAL A 213 -8.46 6.90 10.09
CA VAL A 213 -7.49 6.77 8.99
C VAL A 213 -7.50 8.03 8.13
N LEU A 214 -6.32 8.60 7.91
CA LEU A 214 -6.04 9.80 7.14
C LEU A 214 -5.41 9.44 5.77
N GLY A 215 -5.14 10.46 4.93
CA GLY A 215 -4.36 10.29 3.70
C GLY A 215 -5.03 9.43 2.62
N TRP A 216 -6.18 9.86 2.11
CA TRP A 216 -6.97 9.09 1.12
C TRP A 216 -6.66 9.45 -0.33
N SER A 217 -5.64 10.28 -0.57
CA SER A 217 -5.29 10.85 -1.87
C SER A 217 -5.00 9.82 -2.96
N THR A 218 -4.68 8.57 -2.60
CA THR A 218 -4.34 7.52 -3.56
C THR A 218 -5.36 6.37 -3.66
N LEU A 219 -6.55 6.55 -3.07
CA LEU A 219 -7.65 5.57 -3.03
C LEU A 219 -7.96 5.03 -4.43
N ARG A 220 -7.93 3.71 -4.59
CA ARG A 220 -8.14 3.02 -5.87
C ARG A 220 -8.53 1.57 -5.68
N VAL A 221 -8.85 0.87 -6.77
CA VAL A 221 -8.77 -0.60 -6.81
C VAL A 221 -7.37 -1.01 -7.27
N GLY A 222 -6.74 -1.94 -6.57
CA GLY A 222 -5.40 -2.42 -6.91
C GLY A 222 -4.95 -3.60 -6.04
N ASP A 223 -3.64 -3.78 -5.93
CA ASP A 223 -3.04 -4.86 -5.15
C ASP A 223 -3.10 -4.59 -3.64
N PRO A 224 -3.80 -5.43 -2.84
CA PRO A 224 -3.85 -5.27 -1.39
C PRO A 224 -2.46 -5.34 -0.72
N ALA A 225 -1.47 -6.02 -1.32
CA ALA A 225 -0.13 -6.11 -0.74
C ALA A 225 0.56 -4.75 -0.59
N ARG A 226 0.09 -3.74 -1.33
CA ARG A 226 0.61 -2.37 -1.26
C ARG A 226 0.29 -1.64 0.04
N ASP A 227 -0.81 -1.97 0.71
CA ASP A 227 -1.19 -1.31 1.96
C ASP A 227 -0.59 -1.99 3.20
N LEU A 228 0.07 -3.14 3.02
CA LEU A 228 0.63 -3.96 4.10
C LEU A 228 2.15 -4.05 4.09
N HIS A 229 2.85 -3.49 3.09
CA HIS A 229 4.29 -3.68 2.96
C HIS A 229 5.09 -3.18 4.17
N TRP A 230 4.63 -2.09 4.80
CA TRP A 230 5.30 -1.47 5.93
C TRP A 230 5.15 -2.28 7.22
N LEU A 231 4.12 -3.14 7.32
CA LEU A 231 3.95 -4.06 8.46
C LEU A 231 5.09 -5.07 8.59
N LEU A 232 5.83 -5.31 7.50
CA LEU A 232 6.99 -6.18 7.48
C LEU A 232 8.21 -5.58 8.19
N ALA A 233 8.17 -4.29 8.53
CA ALA A 233 9.21 -3.61 9.29
C ALA A 233 8.94 -3.63 10.81
N LEU A 234 7.76 -4.09 11.25
CA LEU A 234 7.43 -4.18 12.67
C LEU A 234 8.22 -5.31 13.36
N ASN A 235 8.12 -5.35 14.68
CA ASN A 235 8.52 -6.54 15.43
C ASN A 235 7.75 -7.78 14.94
N PRO A 236 8.38 -8.98 14.85
CA PRO A 236 7.72 -10.19 14.38
C PRO A 236 6.36 -10.51 15.02
N ASP A 237 6.23 -10.35 16.34
CA ASP A 237 4.97 -10.65 17.04
C ASP A 237 3.86 -9.65 16.67
N ALA A 238 4.22 -8.39 16.41
CA ALA A 238 3.29 -7.36 15.94
C ALA A 238 2.92 -7.58 14.46
N THR A 239 3.89 -7.95 13.62
CA THR A 239 3.63 -8.33 12.22
C THR A 239 2.66 -9.51 12.16
N ASP A 240 2.89 -10.56 12.97
CA ASP A 240 2.02 -11.73 13.03
C ASP A 240 0.62 -11.37 13.53
N GLY A 241 0.50 -10.53 14.56
CA GLY A 241 -0.80 -10.05 15.05
C GLY A 241 -1.57 -9.25 14.01
N ALA A 242 -0.91 -8.33 13.30
CA ALA A 242 -1.52 -7.53 12.25
C ALA A 242 -1.95 -8.39 11.04
N LEU A 243 -1.07 -9.26 10.54
CA LEU A 243 -1.36 -10.14 9.41
C LEU A 243 -2.41 -11.20 9.78
N GLY A 244 -2.39 -11.70 11.01
CA GLY A 244 -3.38 -12.63 11.55
C GLY A 244 -4.78 -12.00 11.59
N ALA A 245 -4.91 -10.80 12.15
CA ALA A 245 -6.17 -10.05 12.16
C ALA A 245 -6.65 -9.73 10.74
N TYR A 246 -5.73 -9.33 9.86
CA TYR A 246 -6.05 -9.06 8.46
C TYR A 246 -6.62 -10.29 7.74
N ALA A 247 -5.94 -11.44 7.86
CA ALA A 247 -6.36 -12.69 7.24
C ALA A 247 -7.70 -13.19 7.78
N ALA A 248 -7.93 -13.05 9.09
CA ALA A 248 -9.18 -13.43 9.75
C ALA A 248 -10.37 -12.62 9.22
N THR A 249 -10.23 -11.29 9.10
CA THR A 249 -11.29 -10.40 8.59
C THR A 249 -11.53 -10.59 7.09
N ARG A 250 -10.47 -10.79 6.30
CA ARG A 250 -10.60 -11.00 4.85
C ARG A 250 -11.09 -12.39 4.47
N GLN A 251 -10.92 -13.38 5.33
CA GLN A 251 -11.11 -14.80 5.02
C GLN A 251 -10.26 -15.24 3.81
N VAL A 252 -9.07 -14.65 3.67
CA VAL A 252 -8.11 -14.93 2.61
C VAL A 252 -6.76 -15.21 3.25
N ALA A 253 -6.08 -16.24 2.79
CA ALA A 253 -4.72 -16.54 3.24
C ALA A 253 -3.74 -15.46 2.75
N THR A 254 -2.90 -14.95 3.65
CA THR A 254 -1.69 -14.19 3.31
C THR A 254 -0.61 -15.17 2.86
N ASP A 255 -0.76 -15.65 1.63
CA ASP A 255 0.14 -16.63 1.04
C ASP A 255 1.54 -16.06 0.74
N ARG A 256 2.42 -16.95 0.30
CA ARG A 256 3.80 -16.59 -0.04
C ARG A 256 3.84 -15.49 -1.11
N GLN A 257 2.98 -15.57 -2.13
CA GLN A 257 2.94 -14.61 -3.23
C GLN A 257 2.55 -13.21 -2.72
N PHE A 258 1.60 -13.12 -1.80
CA PHE A 258 1.24 -11.88 -1.13
C PHE A 258 2.45 -11.26 -0.41
N THR A 259 3.16 -12.04 0.40
CA THR A 259 4.37 -11.57 1.10
C THR A 259 5.45 -11.11 0.13
N GLN A 260 5.66 -11.84 -0.98
CA GLN A 260 6.60 -11.45 -2.03
C GLN A 260 6.25 -10.10 -2.66
N ARG A 261 4.97 -9.85 -2.98
CA ARG A 261 4.54 -8.54 -3.51
C ARG A 261 4.69 -7.43 -2.47
N ALA A 262 4.33 -7.69 -1.22
CA ALA A 262 4.48 -6.72 -0.14
C ALA A 262 5.96 -6.33 0.04
N MET A 263 6.88 -7.30 0.07
CA MET A 263 8.31 -7.03 0.13
C MET A 263 8.81 -6.26 -1.08
N LEU A 264 8.39 -6.63 -2.30
CA LEU A 264 8.74 -5.87 -3.50
C LEU A 264 8.27 -4.42 -3.39
N TYR A 265 7.04 -4.16 -2.90
CA TYR A 265 6.57 -2.80 -2.70
C TYR A 265 7.40 -2.03 -1.67
N ALA A 266 7.77 -2.65 -0.54
CA ALA A 266 8.66 -2.02 0.44
C ALA A 266 10.02 -1.63 -0.18
N GLU A 267 10.63 -2.50 -0.99
CA GLU A 267 11.88 -2.19 -1.69
C GLU A 267 11.68 -1.06 -2.72
N LEU A 268 10.53 -1.02 -3.40
CA LEU A 268 10.22 -0.01 -4.41
C LEU A 268 9.84 1.36 -3.82
N GLU A 269 9.50 1.47 -2.54
CA GLU A 269 9.31 2.78 -1.92
C GLU A 269 10.63 3.58 -1.89
N VAL A 270 11.77 2.91 -1.68
CA VAL A 270 13.10 3.54 -1.83
C VAL A 270 13.33 4.00 -3.28
N ALA A 271 12.89 3.21 -4.26
CA ALA A 271 12.97 3.60 -5.66
C ALA A 271 12.08 4.81 -5.99
N ARG A 272 10.90 4.92 -5.37
CA ARG A 272 10.03 6.10 -5.49
C ARG A 272 10.66 7.32 -4.85
N TRP A 273 11.30 7.17 -3.69
CA TRP A 273 12.02 8.24 -3.02
C TRP A 273 13.17 8.79 -3.88
N LEU A 274 13.95 7.89 -4.50
CA LEU A 274 14.97 8.27 -5.49
C LEU A 274 14.38 9.07 -6.66
N LEU A 275 13.30 8.57 -7.26
CA LEU A 275 12.62 9.24 -8.38
C LEU A 275 12.05 10.60 -7.98
N HIS A 276 11.55 10.72 -6.76
CA HIS A 276 11.06 11.97 -6.19
C HIS A 276 12.20 13.00 -6.06
N GLY A 277 13.33 12.63 -5.44
CA GLY A 277 14.52 13.50 -5.37
C GLY A 277 15.01 13.97 -6.74
N ARG A 278 15.02 13.07 -7.72
CA ARG A 278 15.35 13.41 -9.12
C ARG A 278 14.36 14.39 -9.74
N GLY A 279 13.06 14.22 -9.47
CA GLY A 279 12.01 15.13 -9.93
C GLY A 279 12.15 16.53 -9.35
N LEU A 280 12.47 16.62 -8.05
CA LEU A 280 12.73 17.89 -7.36
C LEU A 280 14.10 18.50 -7.66
N ARG A 281 15.01 17.74 -8.27
CA ARG A 281 16.43 18.09 -8.44
C ARG A 281 17.12 18.37 -7.09
N ASP A 282 16.72 17.64 -6.06
CA ASP A 282 17.30 17.73 -4.73
C ASP A 282 18.34 16.62 -4.55
N GLN A 283 19.61 17.00 -4.51
CA GLN A 283 20.70 16.04 -4.37
C GLN A 283 20.73 15.37 -2.99
N SER A 284 20.25 16.05 -1.94
CA SER A 284 20.22 15.47 -0.60
C SER A 284 19.28 14.27 -0.52
N ILE A 285 18.10 14.38 -1.15
CA ILE A 285 17.13 13.29 -1.27
C ILE A 285 17.70 12.14 -2.13
N VAL A 286 18.39 12.48 -3.22
CA VAL A 286 19.01 11.47 -4.10
C VAL A 286 20.10 10.70 -3.37
N ASP A 287 20.98 11.37 -2.63
CA ASP A 287 22.07 10.74 -1.88
C ASP A 287 21.53 9.84 -0.76
N ASP A 288 20.50 10.30 -0.04
CA ASP A 288 19.79 9.53 0.99
C ASP A 288 19.16 8.25 0.40
N ALA A 289 18.45 8.37 -0.74
CA ALA A 289 17.86 7.22 -1.41
C ALA A 289 18.92 6.22 -1.90
N VAL A 290 20.08 6.69 -2.38
CA VAL A 290 21.20 5.80 -2.76
C VAL A 290 21.73 5.05 -1.53
N GLN A 291 21.90 5.72 -0.40
CA GLN A 291 22.31 5.06 0.85
C GLN A 291 21.30 3.98 1.29
N MET A 292 20.00 4.25 1.17
CA MET A 292 18.96 3.26 1.46
C MET A 292 19.01 2.05 0.50
N LEU A 293 19.29 2.28 -0.79
CA LEU A 293 19.48 1.21 -1.77
C LEU A 293 20.70 0.34 -1.43
N ASP A 294 21.80 0.94 -0.99
CA ASP A 294 22.97 0.18 -0.54
C ASP A 294 22.64 -0.68 0.70
N GLY A 295 21.89 -0.13 1.66
CA GLY A 295 21.41 -0.91 2.81
C GLY A 295 20.48 -2.08 2.41
N LEU A 296 19.67 -1.90 1.35
CA LEU A 296 18.88 -2.98 0.76
C LEU A 296 19.76 -4.06 0.13
N VAL A 297 20.82 -3.67 -0.59
CA VAL A 297 21.80 -4.59 -1.19
C VAL A 297 22.45 -5.46 -0.11
N ASP A 298 22.85 -4.89 1.02
CA ASP A 298 23.47 -5.63 2.12
C ASP A 298 22.54 -6.69 2.71
N ARG A 299 21.24 -6.37 2.85
CA ARG A 299 20.21 -7.33 3.30
C ARG A 299 20.03 -8.49 2.33
N VAL A 300 20.05 -8.20 1.03
CA VAL A 300 19.93 -9.23 -0.02
C VAL A 300 21.15 -10.16 -0.02
N HIS A 301 22.36 -9.61 0.06
CA HIS A 301 23.60 -10.40 0.07
C HIS A 301 23.79 -11.24 1.34
N SER A 302 23.32 -10.75 2.49
CA SER A 302 23.38 -11.48 3.76
C SER A 302 22.43 -12.68 3.82
N ASN A 303 21.63 -12.92 2.77
CA ASN A 303 20.56 -13.94 2.70
C ASN A 303 19.52 -13.81 3.84
N THR A 304 19.44 -12.64 4.45
CA THR A 304 18.44 -12.28 5.47
C THR A 304 17.13 -11.85 4.81
N ALA A 305 17.16 -11.52 3.52
CA ALA A 305 15.97 -11.19 2.74
C ALA A 305 15.24 -12.46 2.28
N THR A 306 13.92 -12.50 2.45
CA THR A 306 13.09 -13.56 1.88
C THR A 306 13.12 -13.47 0.34
N PRO A 307 13.14 -14.59 -0.40
CA PRO A 307 13.20 -14.56 -1.87
C PRO A 307 11.92 -13.98 -2.49
N LEU A 308 12.02 -12.97 -3.37
CA LEU A 308 10.87 -12.41 -4.10
C LEU A 308 10.39 -13.28 -5.27
N SER A 309 11.24 -14.17 -5.76
CA SER A 309 10.90 -15.15 -6.80
C SER A 309 10.90 -16.56 -6.21
N MET A 310 10.32 -17.52 -6.92
CA MET A 310 10.65 -18.91 -6.65
C MET A 310 12.16 -19.07 -6.84
N ALA A 311 12.86 -19.56 -5.80
CA ALA A 311 14.11 -20.24 -6.07
C ALA A 311 13.71 -21.41 -6.97
N THR A 312 13.98 -21.32 -8.28
CA THR A 312 14.04 -22.51 -9.11
C THR A 312 15.00 -23.41 -8.35
N GLY A 313 14.48 -24.48 -7.75
CA GLY A 313 15.31 -25.47 -7.07
C GLY A 313 16.45 -25.85 -8.02
N PRO A 314 17.63 -26.23 -7.50
CA PRO A 314 18.77 -26.55 -8.35
C PRO A 314 18.30 -27.40 -9.52
N ILE A 315 18.59 -26.96 -10.76
CA ILE A 315 18.28 -27.73 -11.96
C ILE A 315 18.94 -29.09 -11.73
N LEU A 316 18.13 -30.10 -11.39
CA LEU A 316 18.62 -31.45 -11.21
C LEU A 316 19.29 -31.83 -12.52
N ALA A 317 20.56 -32.20 -12.47
CA ALA A 317 21.21 -32.74 -13.66
C ALA A 317 20.41 -33.97 -14.11
N VAL A 318 20.46 -34.31 -15.39
CA VAL A 318 19.74 -35.49 -15.92
C VAL A 318 20.00 -36.74 -15.06
N GLY A 319 21.21 -36.90 -14.53
CA GLY A 319 21.58 -37.99 -13.62
C GLY A 319 20.89 -37.94 -12.24
N ASP A 320 20.57 -36.76 -11.72
CA ASP A 320 19.84 -36.62 -10.45
C ASP A 320 18.35 -36.94 -10.62
N VAL A 321 17.79 -36.64 -11.80
CA VAL A 321 16.42 -37.02 -12.19
C VAL A 321 16.33 -38.54 -12.39
N GLU A 322 17.30 -39.15 -13.07
CA GLU A 322 17.38 -40.61 -13.24
C GLU A 322 17.52 -41.34 -11.90
N ALA A 323 18.37 -40.84 -10.99
CA ALA A 323 18.53 -41.42 -9.66
C ALA A 323 17.28 -41.30 -8.77
N LEU A 324 16.42 -40.31 -9.01
CA LEU A 324 15.18 -40.10 -8.27
C LEU A 324 14.05 -40.99 -8.82
N LEU A 325 14.03 -41.22 -10.14
CA LEU A 325 13.16 -42.19 -10.80
C LEU A 325 13.50 -43.64 -10.39
N ASP A 326 14.79 -43.98 -10.28
CA ASP A 326 15.23 -45.30 -9.80
C ASP A 326 14.94 -45.57 -8.32
N ARG A 327 14.80 -44.51 -7.51
CA ARG A 327 14.49 -44.59 -6.07
C ARG A 327 13.00 -44.62 -5.77
N THR A 328 12.13 -44.39 -6.75
CA THR A 328 10.67 -44.43 -6.56
C THR A 328 10.17 -45.86 -6.84
N PRO A 329 9.77 -46.66 -5.83
CA PRO A 329 9.33 -48.03 -6.07
C PRO A 329 7.84 -48.05 -6.44
N GLY A 330 7.55 -48.37 -7.70
CA GLY A 330 6.22 -48.75 -8.20
C GLY A 330 6.22 -48.67 -9.73
N ASP A 331 5.97 -49.71 -10.52
CA ASP A 331 5.26 -50.96 -10.32
C ASP A 331 5.92 -52.01 -11.23
N ARG A 332 6.69 -52.94 -10.66
CA ARG A 332 7.12 -54.16 -11.37
C ARG A 332 6.09 -55.25 -11.10
N SER A 333 4.89 -55.09 -11.64
CA SER A 333 3.93 -56.19 -11.78
C SER A 333 4.04 -56.76 -13.20
N GLY A 334 4.52 -58.00 -13.26
CA GLY A 334 4.71 -58.72 -14.51
C GLY A 334 3.39 -58.96 -15.23
N ALA A 335 3.32 -58.51 -16.49
CA ALA A 335 2.38 -59.03 -17.47
C ALA A 335 3.18 -59.38 -18.72
N ARG A 336 3.28 -60.69 -19.01
CA ARG A 336 3.68 -61.21 -20.31
C ARG A 336 2.71 -60.65 -21.35
N SER A 337 3.18 -59.70 -22.17
CA SER A 337 2.49 -59.30 -23.38
C SER A 337 2.76 -60.38 -24.44
N ASP A 338 1.75 -61.22 -24.62
CA ASP A 338 1.63 -62.21 -25.68
C ASP A 338 1.65 -61.52 -27.06
N GLY A 339 2.26 -62.18 -28.04
CA GLY A 339 2.62 -61.58 -29.32
C GLY A 339 1.43 -61.13 -30.17
N MET A 340 1.58 -59.96 -30.79
CA MET A 340 0.74 -59.54 -31.90
C MET A 340 1.04 -60.43 -33.12
N ARG A 341 0.17 -61.41 -33.40
CA ARG A 341 0.16 -62.16 -34.67
C ARG A 341 -0.47 -61.30 -35.77
N PRO A 342 0.00 -61.41 -37.02
CA PRO A 342 -0.56 -60.65 -38.14
C PRO A 342 -1.95 -61.18 -38.52
N VAL A 343 -2.86 -60.25 -38.80
CA VAL A 343 -4.22 -60.52 -39.30
C VAL A 343 -4.13 -60.91 -40.77
N ALA A 344 -4.66 -62.09 -41.11
CA ALA A 344 -4.88 -62.49 -42.49
C ALA A 344 -6.17 -61.85 -43.02
N GLU A 345 -6.08 -61.28 -44.22
CA GLU A 345 -7.22 -60.87 -45.04
C GLU A 345 -8.10 -62.08 -45.37
N GLN A 346 -9.42 -61.98 -45.15
CA GLN A 346 -10.40 -62.81 -45.83
C GLN A 346 -11.59 -61.96 -46.29
N ASP A 347 -11.89 -62.17 -47.56
CA ASP A 347 -12.84 -61.49 -48.42
C ASP A 347 -14.30 -61.60 -47.98
N ALA A 348 -15.06 -60.65 -48.54
CA ALA A 348 -16.50 -60.51 -48.47
C ALA A 348 -17.30 -61.75 -48.91
N GLY A 349 -18.40 -61.96 -48.19
CA GLY A 349 -19.55 -62.78 -48.52
C GLY A 349 -20.70 -62.44 -47.59
#